data_AF-A0A351A2T1-F1
#
_entry.id   AF-A0A351A2T1-F1
#
_cell.length_a   1.000
_cell.length_b   1.000
_cell.length_c   1.000
_cell.angle_alpha   90.00
_cell.angle_beta   90.00
_cell.angle_gamma   90.00
#
_symmetry.space_group_name_H-M   'P 1'
#
loop_
_entity.id
_entity.type
_entity.pdbx_description
1 polymer ?
#
loop_
_entity_poly.entity_id
_entity_poly.type
_entity_poly.pdbx_seq_one_letter_code
_entity_poly.pdbx_strand_id
1 'polypeptide(L)'
;TATLKRYEAEGRQAADAPLMHWAIWDCMFRIQLAFEGVIANFPNKLFAFLLRRLVVFPLGRPYVVPSDKLGHQVAALLIEPSATRDRLTADVYLPEDIEEPVGALEAALAATIAAEPVEAKLRQLQRDGRFAPGLMTGGDVDEVWRRAREAGVISDEEFRLVERRNMLRNKVIRVDDFPYDFGLRAALEEAPRSAPALKVAA
;
A
#
# COMPACT_ATOMS: atom_id res chain seq x y z
N THR A 1 -23.72 12.00 0.92
CA THR A 1 -24.05 13.10 -0.03
C THR A 1 -22.83 13.87 -0.51
N ALA A 2 -21.76 13.97 0.29
CA ALA A 2 -20.51 14.65 -0.12
C ALA A 2 -19.89 14.10 -1.42
N THR A 3 -19.81 12.78 -1.61
CA THR A 3 -19.21 12.16 -2.80
C THR A 3 -19.90 12.57 -4.11
N LEU A 4 -21.24 12.44 -4.19
CA LEU A 4 -21.99 12.82 -5.39
C LEU A 4 -21.91 14.33 -5.65
N LYS A 5 -22.01 15.13 -4.58
CA LYS A 5 -21.91 16.59 -4.70
C LYS A 5 -20.54 17.02 -5.22
N ARG A 6 -19.46 16.43 -4.71
CA ARG A 6 -18.09 16.69 -5.17
C ARG A 6 -17.94 16.30 -6.64
N TYR A 7 -18.33 15.07 -6.99
CA TYR A 7 -18.26 14.58 -8.36
C TYR A 7 -19.02 15.46 -9.36
N GLU A 8 -20.20 15.96 -8.96
CA GLU A 8 -20.98 16.90 -9.76
C GLU A 8 -20.33 18.28 -9.85
N ALA A 9 -19.84 18.83 -8.73
CA ALA A 9 -19.18 20.14 -8.68
C ALA A 9 -17.88 20.19 -9.48
N GLU A 10 -17.15 19.08 -9.57
CA GLU A 10 -15.91 18.93 -10.34
C GLU A 10 -16.16 18.63 -11.84
N GLY A 11 -17.42 18.64 -12.27
CA GLY A 11 -17.80 18.50 -13.68
C GLY A 11 -18.03 17.06 -14.16
N ARG A 12 -18.25 16.11 -13.24
CA ARG A 12 -18.50 14.69 -13.53
C ARG A 12 -17.40 14.07 -14.39
N GLN A 13 -16.15 14.25 -13.97
CA GLN A 13 -15.00 13.76 -14.72
C GLN A 13 -15.02 12.24 -14.83
N ALA A 14 -15.00 11.72 -16.07
CA ALA A 14 -15.10 10.28 -16.31
C ALA A 14 -13.98 9.48 -15.61
N ALA A 15 -12.79 10.07 -15.46
CA ALA A 15 -11.66 9.46 -14.76
C ALA A 15 -11.93 9.22 -13.26
N ASP A 16 -12.79 10.03 -12.63
CA ASP A 16 -13.12 9.93 -11.19
C ASP A 16 -14.36 9.06 -10.93
N ALA A 17 -15.06 8.62 -11.98
CA ALA A 17 -16.25 7.80 -11.86
C ALA A 17 -16.00 6.49 -11.07
N PRO A 18 -14.87 5.77 -11.22
CA PRO A 18 -14.60 4.57 -10.42
C PRO A 18 -14.56 4.87 -8.91
N LEU A 19 -13.91 5.95 -8.49
CA LEU A 19 -13.86 6.39 -7.08
C LEU A 19 -15.26 6.70 -6.54
N MET A 20 -16.05 7.46 -7.32
CA MET A 20 -17.42 7.81 -6.94
C MET A 20 -18.31 6.57 -6.82
N HIS A 21 -18.27 5.67 -7.80
CA HIS A 21 -19.06 4.44 -7.79
C HIS A 21 -18.68 3.54 -6.62
N TRP A 22 -17.39 3.35 -6.38
CA TRP A 22 -16.90 2.52 -5.28
C TRP A 22 -17.36 3.08 -3.92
N ALA A 23 -17.18 4.38 -3.70
CA ALA A 23 -17.56 5.04 -2.46
C ALA A 23 -19.08 5.00 -2.21
N ILE A 24 -19.91 5.15 -3.25
CA ILE A 24 -21.36 5.02 -3.13
C ILE A 24 -21.76 3.59 -2.74
N TRP A 25 -21.20 2.58 -3.41
CA TRP A 25 -21.49 1.18 -3.08
C TRP A 25 -21.09 0.83 -1.64
N ASP A 26 -19.88 1.20 -1.21
CA ASP A 26 -19.42 0.99 0.16
C ASP A 26 -20.33 1.71 1.18
N CYS A 27 -20.69 2.97 0.92
CA CYS A 27 -21.59 3.72 1.79
C CYS A 27 -22.98 3.07 1.91
N MET A 28 -23.59 2.67 0.78
CA MET A 28 -24.91 2.03 0.79
C MET A 28 -24.88 0.67 1.49
N PHE A 29 -23.80 -0.10 1.30
CA PHE A 29 -23.59 -1.36 1.99
C PHE A 29 -23.43 -1.17 3.51
N ARG A 30 -22.64 -0.18 3.95
CA ARG A 30 -22.47 0.16 5.38
C ARG A 30 -23.77 0.63 6.02
N ILE A 31 -24.55 1.45 5.32
CA ILE A 31 -25.87 1.88 5.79
C ILE A 31 -26.79 0.66 5.98
N GLN A 32 -26.81 -0.26 5.02
CA GLN A 32 -27.57 -1.50 5.12
C GLN A 32 -27.17 -2.31 6.36
N LEU A 33 -25.86 -2.51 6.58
CA LEU A 33 -25.35 -3.23 7.75
C LEU A 33 -25.70 -2.53 9.07
N ALA A 34 -25.61 -1.19 9.12
CA ALA A 34 -25.95 -0.41 10.30
C ALA A 34 -27.43 -0.57 10.67
N PHE A 35 -28.34 -0.49 9.69
CA PHE A 35 -29.76 -0.75 9.92
C PHE A 35 -29.99 -2.17 10.47
N GLU A 36 -29.31 -3.18 9.90
CA GLU A 36 -29.44 -4.54 10.41
C GLU A 36 -28.92 -4.70 11.83
N GLY A 37 -27.78 -4.11 12.15
CA GLY A 37 -27.22 -4.11 13.50
C GLY A 37 -28.19 -3.49 14.51
N VAL A 38 -28.77 -2.33 14.17
CA VAL A 38 -29.77 -1.67 15.00
C VAL A 38 -31.01 -2.54 15.19
N ILE A 39 -31.56 -3.12 14.11
CA ILE A 39 -32.76 -3.96 14.20
C ILE A 39 -32.48 -5.24 15.00
N ALA A 40 -31.31 -5.86 14.84
CA ALA A 40 -30.92 -7.06 15.57
C ALA A 40 -30.84 -6.84 17.09
N ASN A 41 -30.53 -5.61 17.52
CA ASN A 41 -30.39 -5.23 18.91
C ASN A 41 -31.73 -4.94 19.62
N PHE A 42 -32.87 -4.96 18.93
CA PHE A 42 -34.16 -4.75 19.60
C PHE A 42 -34.47 -5.89 20.58
N PRO A 43 -35.00 -5.57 21.78
CA PRO A 43 -35.34 -6.56 22.79
C PRO A 43 -36.50 -7.46 22.33
N ASN A 44 -37.45 -6.90 21.58
CA ASN A 44 -38.57 -7.65 21.02
C ASN A 44 -38.21 -8.20 19.62
N LYS A 45 -37.93 -9.50 19.57
CA LYS A 45 -37.54 -10.21 18.33
C LYS A 45 -38.64 -10.23 17.27
N LEU A 46 -39.91 -10.24 17.66
CA LEU A 46 -41.03 -10.21 16.72
C LEU A 46 -41.16 -8.84 16.05
N PHE A 47 -41.01 -7.77 16.82
CA PHE A 47 -40.99 -6.41 16.29
C PHE A 47 -39.80 -6.18 15.34
N ALA A 48 -38.61 -6.66 15.73
CA ALA A 48 -37.43 -6.63 14.86
C ALA A 48 -37.66 -7.37 13.52
N PHE A 49 -38.28 -8.55 13.55
CA PHE A 49 -38.59 -9.30 12.35
C PHE A 49 -39.54 -8.54 11.42
N LEU A 50 -40.63 -7.99 11.96
CA LEU A 50 -41.61 -7.21 11.19
C LEU A 50 -40.98 -5.94 10.60
N LEU A 51 -40.24 -5.18 11.40
CA LEU A 51 -39.56 -3.96 10.96
C LEU A 51 -38.57 -4.26 9.83
N ARG A 52 -37.78 -5.33 9.98
CA ARG A 52 -36.83 -5.78 8.95
C ARG A 52 -37.53 -6.17 7.65
N ARG A 53 -38.55 -7.03 7.74
CA ARG A 53 -39.11 -7.71 6.56
C ARG A 53 -40.23 -6.93 5.88
N LEU A 54 -40.87 -5.97 6.56
CA LEU A 54 -41.99 -5.20 6.01
C LEU A 54 -41.61 -3.75 5.68
N VAL A 55 -40.75 -3.12 6.48
CA VAL A 55 -40.45 -1.68 6.34
C VAL A 55 -39.10 -1.44 5.69
N VAL A 56 -38.03 -1.99 6.27
CA VAL A 56 -36.66 -1.60 5.88
C VAL A 56 -36.14 -2.41 4.69
N PHE A 57 -36.39 -3.72 4.66
CA PHE A 57 -35.88 -4.63 3.61
C PHE A 57 -36.99 -5.57 3.09
N PRO A 58 -38.07 -5.03 2.48
CA PRO A 58 -39.19 -5.82 1.99
C PRO A 58 -38.80 -6.79 0.86
N LEU A 59 -37.81 -6.42 0.05
CA LEU A 59 -37.28 -7.26 -1.03
C LEU A 59 -35.94 -7.94 -0.66
N GLY A 60 -35.54 -7.86 0.62
CA GLY A 60 -34.25 -8.36 1.09
C GLY A 60 -33.14 -7.31 0.98
N ARG A 61 -31.89 -7.77 0.84
CA ARG A 61 -30.67 -6.96 0.84
C ARG A 61 -30.27 -6.59 -0.60
N PRO A 62 -30.54 -5.38 -1.09
CA PRO A 62 -30.16 -5.00 -2.45
C PRO A 62 -28.68 -4.64 -2.57
N TYR A 63 -28.01 -4.24 -1.49
CA TYR A 63 -26.64 -3.76 -1.54
C TYR A 63 -25.64 -4.85 -1.19
N VAL A 64 -24.60 -4.95 -2.03
CA VAL A 64 -23.46 -5.85 -1.89
C VAL A 64 -22.18 -5.02 -1.74
N VAL A 65 -21.11 -5.67 -1.30
CA VAL A 65 -19.78 -5.05 -1.29
C VAL A 65 -19.37 -4.62 -2.70
N PRO A 66 -18.58 -3.54 -2.85
CA PRO A 66 -18.02 -3.17 -4.15
C PRO A 66 -17.29 -4.35 -4.78
N SER A 67 -17.40 -4.50 -6.11
CA SER A 67 -16.75 -5.61 -6.80
C SER A 67 -15.23 -5.46 -6.83
N ASP A 68 -14.50 -6.58 -6.84
CA ASP A 68 -13.03 -6.58 -6.92
C ASP A 68 -12.53 -5.86 -8.18
N LYS A 69 -13.24 -6.00 -9.30
CA LYS A 69 -12.93 -5.28 -10.54
C LYS A 69 -12.94 -3.76 -10.33
N LEU A 70 -13.95 -3.24 -9.65
CA LEU A 70 -14.06 -1.82 -9.34
C LEU A 70 -13.01 -1.40 -8.31
N GLY A 71 -12.74 -2.25 -7.31
CA GLY A 71 -11.67 -2.04 -6.34
C GLY A 71 -10.29 -1.93 -7.01
N HIS A 72 -10.00 -2.80 -7.99
CA HIS A 72 -8.76 -2.77 -8.74
C HIS A 72 -8.61 -1.48 -9.57
N GLN A 73 -9.69 -1.02 -10.21
CA GLN A 73 -9.69 0.26 -10.94
C GLN A 73 -9.39 1.44 -10.02
N VAL A 74 -10.00 1.47 -8.84
CA VAL A 74 -9.75 2.50 -7.82
C VAL A 74 -8.30 2.43 -7.34
N ALA A 75 -7.80 1.23 -7.03
CA ALA A 75 -6.43 1.06 -6.56
C ALA A 75 -5.41 1.55 -7.61
N ALA A 76 -5.60 1.19 -8.88
CA ALA A 76 -4.75 1.66 -9.97
C ALA A 76 -4.68 3.20 -10.04
N LEU A 77 -5.84 3.88 -9.97
CA LEU A 77 -5.91 5.34 -9.97
C LEU A 77 -5.16 5.99 -8.80
N LEU A 78 -5.04 5.31 -7.66
CA LEU A 78 -4.38 5.83 -6.46
C LEU A 78 -2.87 5.59 -6.44
N ILE A 79 -2.40 4.47 -7.00
CA ILE A 79 -0.99 4.06 -6.96
C ILE A 79 -0.21 4.47 -8.21
N GLU A 80 -0.90 4.76 -9.32
CA GLU A 80 -0.31 5.25 -10.56
C GLU A 80 -0.40 6.78 -10.66
N PRO A 81 0.57 7.46 -11.29
CA PRO A 81 0.42 8.86 -11.62
C PRO A 81 -0.79 9.05 -12.53
N SER A 82 -1.78 9.81 -12.04
CA SER A 82 -3.01 10.06 -12.76
C SER A 82 -3.57 11.42 -12.39
N ALA A 83 -4.28 12.07 -13.32
CA ALA A 83 -4.93 13.34 -13.03
C ALA A 83 -5.94 13.22 -11.87
N THR A 84 -6.50 12.02 -11.67
CA THR A 84 -7.37 11.70 -10.52
C THR A 84 -6.60 11.76 -9.20
N ARG A 85 -5.40 11.17 -9.14
CA ARG A 85 -4.51 11.26 -7.98
C ARG A 85 -4.13 12.71 -7.71
N ASP A 86 -3.72 13.44 -8.74
CA ASP A 86 -3.32 14.85 -8.62
C ASP A 86 -4.45 15.72 -8.05
N ARG A 87 -5.69 15.52 -8.52
CA ARG A 87 -6.88 16.20 -7.95
C ARG A 87 -7.16 15.78 -6.52
N LEU A 88 -6.94 14.51 -6.17
CA LEU A 88 -7.18 14.01 -4.82
C LEU A 88 -6.16 14.54 -3.81
N THR A 89 -4.93 14.79 -4.27
CA THR A 89 -3.82 15.29 -3.46
C THR A 89 -3.58 16.80 -3.61
N ALA A 90 -4.45 17.53 -4.33
CA ALA A 90 -4.23 18.94 -4.65
C ALA A 90 -4.04 19.84 -3.42
N ASP A 91 -4.73 19.52 -2.32
CA ASP A 91 -4.64 20.26 -1.05
C ASP A 91 -3.65 19.63 -0.06
N VAL A 92 -2.89 18.62 -0.49
CA VAL A 92 -1.89 17.93 0.34
C VAL A 92 -0.52 18.55 0.09
N TYR A 93 0.20 18.87 1.17
CA TYR A 93 1.59 19.29 1.07
C TYR A 93 2.47 18.12 0.60
N LEU A 94 3.13 18.31 -0.55
CA LEU A 94 4.03 17.34 -1.17
C LEU A 94 5.46 17.91 -1.11
N PRO A 95 6.29 17.48 -0.15
CA PRO A 95 7.67 17.93 -0.06
C PRO A 95 8.52 17.36 -1.20
N GLU A 96 9.47 18.15 -1.67
CA GLU A 96 10.47 17.70 -2.64
C GLU A 96 11.70 17.06 -1.97
N ASP A 97 11.83 17.22 -0.65
CA ASP A 97 12.94 16.65 0.12
C ASP A 97 12.76 15.13 0.27
N ILE A 98 13.76 14.38 -0.19
CA ILE A 98 13.80 12.92 -0.06
C ILE A 98 14.08 12.46 1.38
N GLU A 99 14.46 13.36 2.28
CA GLU A 99 14.56 13.08 3.71
C GLU A 99 13.18 13.09 4.39
N GLU A 100 12.19 13.77 3.81
CA GLU A 100 10.81 13.68 4.26
C GLU A 100 10.15 12.39 3.74
N PRO A 101 9.38 11.65 4.56
CA PRO A 101 8.80 10.37 4.15
C PRO A 101 7.90 10.44 2.90
N VAL A 102 7.10 11.50 2.78
CA VAL A 102 6.21 11.70 1.63
C VAL A 102 7.02 12.04 0.38
N GLY A 103 8.06 12.87 0.50
CA GLY A 103 8.94 13.23 -0.62
C GLY A 103 9.76 12.03 -1.10
N ALA A 104 10.23 11.20 -0.16
CA ALA A 104 10.87 9.92 -0.47
C ALA A 104 9.94 8.98 -1.25
N LEU A 105 8.66 8.93 -0.87
CA LEU A 105 7.65 8.09 -1.53
C LEU A 105 7.37 8.55 -2.97
N GLU A 106 7.16 9.85 -3.21
CA GLU A 106 6.96 10.38 -4.57
C GLU A 106 8.21 10.20 -5.44
N ALA A 107 9.40 10.44 -4.87
CA ALA A 107 10.65 10.19 -5.57
C ALA A 107 10.83 8.70 -5.92
N ALA A 108 10.47 7.79 -5.01
CA ALA A 108 10.50 6.35 -5.25
C ALA A 108 9.52 5.93 -6.34
N LEU A 109 8.31 6.48 -6.37
CA LEU A 109 7.33 6.24 -7.44
C LEU A 109 7.89 6.66 -8.79
N ALA A 110 8.40 7.89 -8.91
CA ALA A 110 8.99 8.40 -10.15
C ALA A 110 10.19 7.56 -10.61
N ALA A 111 11.08 7.19 -9.69
CA ALA A 111 12.24 6.35 -10.00
C ALA A 111 11.85 4.92 -10.39
N THR A 112 10.77 4.38 -9.83
CA THR A 112 10.24 3.07 -10.18
C THR A 112 9.75 3.07 -11.62
N ILE A 113 8.92 4.05 -11.99
CA ILE A 113 8.40 4.21 -13.36
C ILE A 113 9.55 4.39 -14.36
N ALA A 114 10.55 5.20 -14.02
CA ALA A 114 11.72 5.39 -14.88
C ALA A 114 12.54 4.10 -15.09
N ALA A 115 12.55 3.19 -14.11
CA ALA A 115 13.27 1.93 -14.16
C ALA A 115 12.45 0.76 -14.77
N GLU A 116 11.13 0.89 -14.91
CA GLU A 116 10.25 -0.16 -15.48
C GLU A 116 10.71 -0.69 -16.85
N PRO A 117 11.12 0.15 -17.82
CA PRO A 117 11.60 -0.34 -19.12
C PRO A 117 12.86 -1.21 -18.99
N VAL A 118 13.77 -0.84 -18.08
CA VAL A 118 15.01 -1.60 -17.81
C VAL A 118 14.68 -2.94 -17.18
N GLU A 119 13.71 -2.97 -16.27
CA GLU A 119 13.25 -4.21 -15.64
C GLU A 119 12.53 -5.13 -16.63
N ALA A 120 11.67 -4.59 -17.48
CA ALA A 120 11.03 -5.34 -18.55
C ALA A 120 12.05 -5.96 -19.51
N LYS A 121 13.06 -5.18 -19.91
CA LYS A 121 14.19 -5.64 -20.73
C LYS A 121 14.96 -6.79 -20.06
N LEU A 122 15.32 -6.64 -18.79
CA LEU A 122 16.04 -7.69 -18.05
C LEU A 122 15.21 -8.97 -17.93
N ARG A 123 13.92 -8.85 -17.55
CA ARG A 123 13.00 -9.99 -17.46
C ARG A 123 12.85 -10.71 -18.81
N GLN A 124 12.78 -9.96 -19.91
CA GLN A 124 12.69 -10.54 -21.25
C GLN A 124 13.96 -11.33 -21.60
N LEU A 125 15.14 -10.77 -21.32
CA LEU A 125 16.41 -11.46 -21.59
C LEU A 125 16.62 -12.70 -20.74
N GLN A 126 16.09 -12.73 -19.51
CA GLN A 126 16.05 -13.94 -18.68
C GLN A 126 15.13 -15.00 -19.28
N ARG A 127 13.94 -14.63 -19.73
CA ARG A 127 12.99 -15.56 -20.39
C ARG A 127 13.59 -16.14 -21.67
N ASP A 128 14.32 -15.33 -22.43
CA ASP A 128 14.95 -15.73 -23.68
C ASP A 128 16.26 -16.52 -23.47
N GLY A 129 16.68 -16.75 -22.21
CA GLY A 129 17.92 -17.44 -21.88
C GLY A 129 19.20 -16.66 -22.22
N ARG A 130 19.07 -15.39 -22.60
CA ARG A 130 20.17 -14.51 -22.99
C ARG A 130 20.91 -13.89 -21.79
N PHE A 131 20.29 -13.95 -20.61
CA PHE A 131 20.90 -13.57 -19.35
C PHE A 131 20.50 -14.57 -18.27
N ALA A 132 21.48 -15.27 -17.71
CA ALA A 132 21.30 -16.14 -16.58
C ALA A 132 22.16 -15.61 -15.43
N PRO A 133 21.56 -14.97 -14.41
CA PRO A 133 22.34 -14.38 -13.34
C PRO A 133 23.01 -15.41 -12.44
N GLY A 134 22.77 -16.72 -12.58
CA GLY A 134 23.38 -17.77 -11.76
C GLY A 134 22.79 -17.86 -10.35
N LEU A 135 23.40 -18.68 -9.48
CA LEU A 135 23.00 -18.75 -8.06
C LEU A 135 23.36 -17.44 -7.36
N MET A 136 22.38 -16.86 -6.66
CA MET A 136 22.54 -15.69 -5.79
C MET A 136 22.57 -16.18 -4.35
N THR A 137 23.75 -16.23 -3.75
CA THR A 137 23.95 -16.85 -2.43
C THR A 137 23.94 -15.80 -1.30
N GLY A 138 24.01 -14.51 -1.64
CA GLY A 138 24.23 -13.43 -0.67
C GLY A 138 22.97 -12.78 -0.10
N GLY A 139 21.76 -13.19 -0.51
CA GLY A 139 20.51 -12.53 -0.10
C GLY A 139 20.34 -11.09 -0.62
N ASP A 140 21.34 -10.55 -1.32
CA ASP A 140 21.30 -9.25 -1.95
C ASP A 140 20.45 -9.31 -3.23
N VAL A 141 19.22 -8.81 -3.12
CA VAL A 141 18.26 -8.75 -4.22
C VAL A 141 18.78 -7.87 -5.36
N ASP A 142 19.69 -6.93 -5.08
CA ASP A 142 20.21 -5.99 -6.07
C ASP A 142 21.43 -6.54 -6.83
N GLU A 143 21.96 -7.71 -6.44
CA GLU A 143 23.09 -8.38 -7.10
C GLU A 143 22.83 -8.67 -8.59
N VAL A 144 21.59 -8.99 -8.93
CA VAL A 144 21.18 -9.29 -10.32
C VAL A 144 21.49 -8.14 -11.28
N TRP A 145 21.38 -6.89 -10.81
CA TRP A 145 21.59 -5.71 -11.64
C TRP A 145 23.08 -5.46 -11.90
N ARG A 146 23.94 -5.73 -10.90
CA ARG A 146 25.39 -5.65 -11.06
C ARG A 146 25.87 -6.69 -12.09
N ARG A 147 25.40 -7.93 -11.96
CA ARG A 147 25.70 -9.00 -12.94
C ARG A 147 25.18 -8.66 -14.34
N ALA A 148 24.00 -8.05 -14.45
CA ALA A 148 23.45 -7.62 -15.74
C ALA A 148 24.31 -6.54 -16.41
N ARG A 149 24.84 -5.59 -15.62
CA ARG A 149 25.77 -4.56 -16.11
C ARG A 149 27.10 -5.17 -16.54
N GLU A 150 27.68 -6.04 -15.72
CA GLU A 150 28.94 -6.74 -16.03
C GLU A 150 28.85 -7.61 -17.28
N ALA A 151 27.69 -8.23 -17.51
CA ALA A 151 27.40 -9.00 -18.72
C ALA A 151 27.11 -8.11 -19.95
N GLY A 152 27.09 -6.78 -19.82
CA GLY A 152 26.77 -5.84 -20.89
C GLY A 152 25.31 -5.90 -21.36
N VAL A 153 24.43 -6.50 -20.56
CA VAL A 153 23.00 -6.65 -20.86
C VAL A 153 22.24 -5.34 -20.66
N ILE A 154 22.68 -4.55 -19.68
CA ILE A 154 22.19 -3.19 -19.45
C ILE A 154 23.35 -2.19 -19.50
N SER A 155 23.07 -0.95 -19.91
CA SER A 155 24.05 0.13 -19.96
C SER A 155 24.35 0.70 -18.57
N ASP A 156 25.42 1.49 -18.47
CA ASP A 156 25.73 2.25 -17.25
C ASP A 156 24.62 3.23 -16.85
N GLU A 157 23.93 3.80 -17.84
CA GLU A 157 22.80 4.71 -17.61
C GLU A 157 21.57 3.95 -17.08
N GLU A 158 21.23 2.83 -17.70
CA GLU A 158 20.16 1.94 -17.24
C GLU A 158 20.43 1.43 -15.81
N PHE A 159 21.69 1.10 -15.51
CA PHE A 159 22.10 0.68 -14.18
C PHE A 159 21.93 1.80 -13.14
N ARG A 160 22.28 3.05 -13.46
CA ARG A 160 22.07 4.21 -12.56
C ARG A 160 20.59 4.44 -12.25
N LEU A 161 19.69 4.26 -13.22
CA LEU A 161 18.24 4.38 -12.98
C LEU A 161 17.75 3.37 -11.95
N VAL A 162 18.18 2.11 -12.11
CA VAL A 162 17.85 1.00 -11.21
C VAL A 162 18.45 1.23 -9.81
N GLU A 163 19.70 1.69 -9.73
CA GLU A 163 20.37 2.00 -8.47
C GLU A 163 19.65 3.12 -7.71
N ARG A 164 19.28 4.20 -8.42
CA ARG A 164 18.48 5.29 -7.84
C ARG A 164 17.14 4.79 -7.32
N ARG A 165 16.41 3.98 -8.10
CA ARG A 165 15.18 3.32 -7.65
C ARG A 165 15.42 2.48 -6.41
N ASN A 166 16.45 1.63 -6.39
CA ASN A 166 16.74 0.73 -5.27
C ASN A 166 17.03 1.50 -3.98
N MET A 167 17.84 2.56 -4.08
CA MET A 167 18.13 3.43 -2.95
C MET A 167 16.85 4.03 -2.36
N LEU A 168 15.97 4.57 -3.20
CA LEU A 168 14.71 5.18 -2.77
C LEU A 168 13.71 4.14 -2.25
N ARG A 169 13.57 2.99 -2.93
CA ARG A 169 12.78 1.85 -2.45
C ARG A 169 13.23 1.43 -1.06
N ASN A 170 14.52 1.18 -0.87
CA ASN A 170 15.09 0.76 0.41
C ASN A 170 14.82 1.80 1.49
N LYS A 171 14.87 3.10 1.16
CA LYS A 171 14.50 4.16 2.10
C LYS A 171 13.03 4.10 2.52
N VAL A 172 12.11 3.90 1.58
CA VAL A 172 10.67 3.88 1.84
C VAL A 172 10.22 2.62 2.58
N ILE A 173 10.77 1.45 2.24
CA ILE A 173 10.36 0.18 2.87
C ILE A 173 10.98 -0.01 4.26
N ARG A 174 12.05 0.74 4.58
CA ARG A 174 12.74 0.64 5.87
C ARG A 174 11.91 1.34 6.95
N VAL A 175 10.91 0.63 7.43
CA VAL A 175 10.10 0.98 8.60
C VAL A 175 10.58 0.10 9.76
N ASP A 176 10.90 0.71 10.90
CA ASP A 176 11.29 0.01 12.12
C ASP A 176 12.52 -0.93 11.96
N ASP A 177 13.61 -0.40 11.40
CA ASP A 177 14.90 -1.10 11.28
C ASP A 177 15.60 -1.17 12.64
N PHE A 178 15.24 -2.19 13.42
CA PHE A 178 15.94 -2.50 14.66
C PHE A 178 17.16 -3.38 14.36
N PRO A 179 18.28 -3.16 15.08
CA PRO A 179 19.35 -4.15 15.13
C PRO A 179 18.77 -5.53 15.45
N TYR A 180 19.35 -6.60 14.90
CA TYR A 180 18.89 -7.97 15.14
C TYR A 180 18.75 -8.32 16.63
N ASP A 181 19.57 -7.70 17.47
CA ASP A 181 19.55 -7.89 18.91
C ASP A 181 18.56 -6.97 19.65
N PHE A 182 17.78 -6.14 18.97
CA PHE A 182 16.86 -5.15 19.55
C PHE A 182 17.54 -4.26 20.63
N GLY A 183 18.84 -3.99 20.50
CA GLY A 183 19.58 -3.23 21.50
C GLY A 183 19.86 -4.01 22.80
N LEU A 184 19.63 -5.33 22.81
CA LEU A 184 19.90 -6.20 23.96
C LEU A 184 21.37 -6.16 24.38
N ARG A 185 22.31 -6.06 23.43
CA ARG A 185 23.73 -5.92 23.78
C ARG A 185 24.02 -4.61 24.51
N ALA A 186 23.46 -3.50 24.02
CA ALA A 186 23.59 -2.21 24.69
C ALA A 186 22.96 -2.24 26.09
N ALA A 187 21.76 -2.82 26.22
CA ALA A 187 21.08 -2.97 27.51
C ALA A 187 21.84 -3.87 28.50
N LEU A 188 22.51 -4.92 28.02
CA LEU A 188 23.34 -5.81 28.84
C LEU A 188 24.67 -5.16 29.28
N GLU A 189 25.21 -4.22 28.49
CA GLU A 189 26.39 -3.44 28.86
C GLU A 189 26.06 -2.34 29.90
N GLU A 190 24.87 -1.75 29.83
CA GLU A 190 24.38 -0.76 30.80
C GLU A 190 23.83 -1.38 32.10
N ALA A 191 23.54 -2.68 32.10
CA ALA A 191 23.05 -3.38 33.28
C ALA A 191 24.12 -3.41 34.40
N PRO A 192 23.80 -2.95 35.63
CA PRO A 192 24.75 -3.00 36.74
C PRO A 192 25.15 -4.45 37.04
N ARG A 193 26.45 -4.75 36.98
CA ARG A 193 27.03 -6.08 37.20
C ARG A 193 26.88 -6.67 38.61
N SER A 194 26.07 -6.10 39.49
CA SER A 194 25.84 -6.63 40.83
C SER A 194 24.43 -7.20 40.96
N ALA A 195 24.29 -8.51 40.77
CA ALA A 195 23.18 -9.22 41.41
C ALA A 195 23.42 -9.17 42.93
N PRO A 196 22.46 -8.74 43.77
CA PRO A 196 22.58 -8.93 45.20
C PRO A 196 22.60 -10.43 45.47
N ALA A 197 23.67 -10.90 46.12
CA ALA A 197 23.77 -12.28 46.58
C ALA A 197 22.52 -12.62 47.39
N LEU A 198 21.76 -13.62 46.93
CA LEU A 198 20.68 -14.20 47.72
C LEU A 198 21.30 -14.68 49.04
N LYS A 199 21.02 -13.95 50.13
CA LYS A 199 21.28 -14.46 51.48
C LYS A 199 20.33 -15.63 51.70
N VAL A 200 20.87 -16.83 51.59
CA VAL A 200 20.22 -18.05 52.07
C VAL A 200 20.12 -17.90 53.59
N ALA A 201 18.91 -17.68 54.08
CA ALA A 201 18.62 -17.74 55.51
C ALA A 201 18.67 -19.21 55.96
N ALA A 202 19.45 -19.46 57.00
CA ALA A 202 19.55 -20.74 57.70
C ALA A 202 18.32 -21.00 58.58
#